data_AF-A0A7X7E1L4-F1
#
_entry.id   AF-A0A7X7E1L4-F1
#
_cell.length_a   1.000
_cell.length_b   1.000
_cell.length_c   1.000
_cell.angle_alpha   90.00
_cell.angle_beta   90.00
_cell.angle_gamma   90.00
#
_symmetry.space_group_name_H-M   'P 1'
#
loop_
_entity.id
_entity.type
_entity.pdbx_description
1 polymer ?
#
loop_
_entity_poly.entity_id
_entity_poly.type
_entity_poly.pdbx_seq_one_letter_code
_entity_poly.pdbx_strand_id
1 'polypeptide(L)'
;MNQLTNRFKKFKWLLPAMVVFPVILIVAGCSMLKGNYLYVEGKGDMALVSFSIDRRIAHESDSTPNDGPPLIESAEVKQAWWDYHKQAINIMYQQFIDHFSTMFPGTNLLSHEKISTNETYRTITQYKPKMVLGKDIGLGWSQINAEGLNWVSGYDKAKLDNLCETLNVNLAMTVEFKARWKVDSTYERPHGILMQQVNLGHMLLDASVFLHEKGKGMVWSGNFRNMGAENLVELEWSSGEPPEMNKSDFPEQLQSALLKIYPKIIEEVKRGKAAITQGS
;
A
#
# COMPACT_ATOMS: atom_id res chain seq x y z
N MET A 1 -79.90 -7.50 -12.13
CA MET A 1 -80.08 -6.03 -12.08
C MET A 1 -78.71 -5.40 -12.27
N ASN A 2 -78.30 -5.21 -13.52
CA ASN A 2 -78.26 -3.93 -14.27
C ASN A 2 -77.18 -2.98 -13.68
N GLN A 3 -76.11 -2.58 -14.36
CA GLN A 3 -75.88 -2.24 -15.78
C GLN A 3 -74.43 -2.60 -16.19
N LEU A 4 -74.16 -3.21 -17.34
CA LEU A 4 -74.08 -2.64 -18.71
C LEU A 4 -72.94 -1.62 -18.94
N THR A 5 -71.92 -2.16 -19.63
CA THR A 5 -71.30 -1.64 -20.87
C THR A 5 -70.38 -0.41 -20.91
N ASN A 6 -69.20 -0.70 -21.48
CA ASN A 6 -68.50 0.03 -22.54
C ASN A 6 -68.09 1.47 -22.29
N ARG A 7 -66.76 1.68 -22.18
CA ARG A 7 -66.04 2.59 -23.09
C ARG A 7 -64.69 2.01 -23.50
N PHE A 8 -64.66 1.44 -24.70
CA PHE A 8 -63.48 1.38 -25.54
C PHE A 8 -62.94 2.79 -25.78
N LYS A 9 -61.63 2.99 -25.63
CA LYS A 9 -60.79 3.69 -26.61
C LYS A 9 -59.31 3.50 -26.28
N LYS A 10 -58.68 2.62 -27.09
CA LYS A 10 -57.33 2.72 -27.66
C LYS A 10 -56.30 3.49 -26.83
N PHE A 11 -55.21 2.84 -26.42
CA PHE A 11 -53.89 3.31 -26.81
C PHE A 11 -52.83 2.19 -26.73
N LYS A 12 -52.32 1.88 -27.93
CA LYS A 12 -51.03 1.32 -28.32
C LYS A 12 -50.25 0.47 -27.30
N TRP A 13 -50.12 -0.79 -27.69
CA TRP A 13 -48.89 -1.58 -27.62
C TRP A 13 -47.62 -0.74 -27.46
N LEU A 14 -47.00 -0.87 -26.29
CA LEU A 14 -45.57 -0.64 -26.09
C LEU A 14 -45.06 -1.87 -25.36
N LEU A 15 -44.29 -2.67 -26.09
CA LEU A 15 -43.45 -3.74 -25.57
C LEU A 15 -42.73 -3.25 -24.31
N PRO A 16 -42.65 -4.03 -23.22
CA PRO A 16 -41.52 -3.88 -22.33
C PRO A 16 -40.30 -4.26 -23.18
N ALA A 17 -39.54 -3.25 -23.60
CA ALA A 17 -38.21 -3.43 -24.11
C ALA A 17 -37.46 -4.29 -23.09
N MET A 18 -37.21 -5.54 -23.46
CA MET A 18 -36.25 -6.39 -22.77
C MET A 18 -34.93 -5.63 -22.80
N VAL A 19 -34.63 -4.94 -21.69
CA VAL A 19 -33.26 -4.61 -21.36
C VAL A 19 -32.63 -5.94 -21.01
N VAL A 20 -32.17 -6.63 -22.06
CA VAL A 20 -31.18 -7.69 -21.96
C VAL A 20 -29.95 -6.99 -21.39
N PHE A 21 -29.83 -6.96 -20.06
CA PHE A 21 -28.54 -6.82 -19.43
C PHE A 21 -27.73 -8.01 -19.94
N PRO A 22 -26.66 -7.83 -20.73
CA PRO A 22 -25.71 -8.90 -20.88
C PRO A 22 -25.11 -9.07 -19.49
N VAL A 23 -25.60 -10.08 -18.76
CA VAL A 23 -24.80 -10.76 -17.76
C VAL A 23 -23.63 -11.31 -18.55
N ILE A 24 -22.58 -10.49 -18.68
CA ILE A 24 -21.26 -10.96 -19.02
C ILE A 24 -20.94 -11.89 -17.86
N LEU A 25 -21.24 -13.18 -18.07
CA LEU A 25 -20.53 -14.27 -17.41
C LEU A 25 -19.07 -14.00 -17.71
N ILE A 26 -18.41 -13.27 -16.80
CA ILE A 26 -16.98 -13.37 -16.61
C ILE A 26 -16.82 -14.82 -16.15
N VAL A 27 -16.65 -15.69 -17.14
CA VAL A 27 -16.08 -17.00 -16.92
C VAL A 27 -14.80 -16.70 -16.16
N ALA A 28 -14.82 -17.06 -14.88
CA ALA A 28 -13.64 -17.22 -14.05
C ALA A 28 -12.79 -18.30 -14.74
N GLY A 29 -12.14 -17.90 -15.83
CA GLY A 29 -10.88 -18.49 -16.19
C GLY A 29 -10.02 -18.26 -14.97
N CYS A 30 -9.65 -19.35 -14.31
CA CYS A 30 -8.38 -19.41 -13.62
C CYS A 30 -7.38 -18.68 -14.51
N SER A 31 -7.08 -17.43 -14.17
CA SER A 31 -5.80 -16.85 -14.50
C SER A 31 -4.83 -17.79 -13.83
N MET A 32 -4.41 -18.81 -14.59
CA MET A 32 -3.11 -19.41 -14.44
C MET A 32 -2.20 -18.24 -14.12
N LEU A 33 -1.54 -18.35 -12.96
CA LEU A 33 -0.41 -17.54 -12.57
C LEU A 33 0.57 -17.55 -13.75
N LYS A 34 0.37 -16.67 -14.74
CA LYS A 34 1.45 -16.21 -15.59
C LYS A 34 2.41 -15.62 -14.58
N GLY A 35 3.53 -16.31 -14.35
CA GLY A 35 4.56 -15.81 -13.45
C GLY A 35 4.77 -14.34 -13.78
N ASN A 36 4.63 -13.47 -12.79
CA ASN A 36 5.02 -12.07 -12.95
C ASN A 36 6.53 -12.06 -13.04
N TYR A 37 7.03 -12.26 -14.25
CA TYR A 37 8.45 -12.26 -14.56
C TYR A 37 8.98 -10.82 -14.48
N LEU A 38 10.08 -10.63 -13.75
CA LEU A 38 10.68 -9.31 -13.56
C LEU A 38 11.75 -9.04 -14.64
N TYR A 39 11.37 -8.32 -15.69
CA TYR A 39 12.26 -7.95 -16.80
C TYR A 39 12.77 -6.51 -16.65
N VAL A 40 13.93 -6.33 -16.01
CA VAL A 40 14.56 -4.99 -15.82
C VAL A 40 15.85 -4.79 -16.61
N GLU A 41 16.47 -5.88 -17.08
CA GLU A 41 17.79 -5.83 -17.72
C GLU A 41 17.69 -5.22 -19.13
N GLY A 42 18.61 -4.30 -19.45
CA GLY A 42 18.61 -3.58 -20.73
C GLY A 42 17.48 -2.55 -20.89
N LYS A 43 16.66 -2.32 -19.85
CA LYS A 43 15.55 -1.36 -19.88
C LYS A 43 15.95 0.09 -19.57
N GLY A 44 17.22 0.35 -19.23
CA GLY A 44 17.72 1.68 -18.92
C GLY A 44 17.43 2.11 -17.48
N ASP A 45 17.42 3.42 -17.24
CA ASP A 45 17.27 3.99 -15.91
C ASP A 45 15.83 3.82 -15.35
N MET A 46 15.73 3.74 -14.03
CA MET A 46 14.49 3.61 -13.27
C MET A 46 14.31 4.80 -12.33
N ALA A 47 13.06 5.25 -12.14
CA ALA A 47 12.73 6.23 -11.11
C ALA A 47 11.87 5.60 -10.00
N LEU A 48 12.26 5.80 -8.74
CA LEU A 48 11.41 5.52 -7.58
C LEU A 48 10.52 6.76 -7.33
N VAL A 49 9.30 6.71 -7.85
CA VAL A 49 8.39 7.87 -7.90
C VAL A 49 7.40 7.91 -6.75
N SER A 50 7.35 6.87 -5.92
CA SER A 50 6.59 6.89 -4.67
C SER A 50 7.16 5.87 -3.70
N PHE A 51 7.32 6.27 -2.44
CA PHE A 51 7.77 5.42 -1.35
C PHE A 51 6.98 5.83 -0.11
N SER A 52 6.01 5.00 0.28
CA SER A 52 4.94 5.40 1.18
C SER A 52 4.56 4.34 2.20
N ILE A 53 4.05 4.76 3.33
CA ILE A 53 3.43 3.89 4.35
C ILE A 53 2.01 4.37 4.64
N ASP A 54 1.07 3.42 4.71
CA ASP A 54 -0.28 3.71 5.20
C ASP A 54 -0.19 4.03 6.69
N ARG A 55 -0.64 5.24 7.04
CA ARG A 55 -0.64 5.74 8.42
C ARG A 55 -1.61 4.98 9.33
N ARG A 56 -2.51 4.20 8.72
CA ARG A 56 -3.46 3.33 9.39
C ARG A 56 -2.82 1.99 9.70
N ILE A 57 -3.06 1.51 10.92
CA ILE A 57 -2.57 0.20 11.36
C ILE A 57 -3.78 -0.64 11.73
N ALA A 58 -3.92 -1.81 11.11
CA ALA A 58 -5.00 -2.75 11.37
C ALA A 58 -4.50 -3.89 12.25
N HIS A 59 -5.40 -4.46 13.06
CA HIS A 59 -5.16 -5.79 13.60
C HIS A 59 -5.06 -6.79 12.44
N GLU A 60 -4.24 -7.83 12.56
CA GLU A 60 -3.99 -8.80 11.50
C GLU A 60 -5.30 -9.45 10.99
N SER A 61 -6.23 -9.76 11.90
CA SER A 61 -7.51 -10.40 11.58
C SER A 61 -8.59 -9.43 11.10
N ASP A 62 -8.37 -8.12 11.21
CA ASP A 62 -9.41 -7.14 10.95
C ASP A 62 -9.36 -6.66 9.50
N SER A 63 -10.53 -6.66 8.85
CA SER A 63 -10.67 -6.17 7.48
C SER A 63 -10.68 -4.64 7.39
N THR A 64 -10.95 -3.94 8.49
CA THR A 64 -11.11 -2.48 8.53
C THR A 64 -9.88 -1.83 9.17
N PRO A 65 -9.04 -1.12 8.39
CA PRO A 65 -7.92 -0.38 8.95
C PRO A 65 -8.41 0.85 9.72
N ASN A 66 -7.95 1.00 10.96
CA ASN A 66 -8.19 2.17 11.81
C ASN A 66 -7.04 3.18 11.65
N ASP A 67 -7.28 4.47 11.87
CA ASP A 67 -6.30 5.59 11.81
C ASP A 67 -5.24 5.54 12.94
N GLY A 68 -4.81 4.34 13.32
CA GLY A 68 -4.20 4.05 14.59
C GLY A 68 -5.26 3.68 15.64
N PRO A 69 -4.84 3.40 16.87
CA PRO A 69 -5.75 2.97 17.92
C PRO A 69 -6.80 4.08 18.17
N PRO A 70 -8.07 3.71 18.42
CA PRO A 70 -9.19 4.63 18.63
C PRO A 70 -9.02 5.55 19.86
N LEU A 71 -7.97 5.36 20.66
CA LEU A 71 -7.71 6.05 21.93
C LEU A 71 -6.69 7.20 21.82
N ILE A 72 -6.26 7.60 20.62
CA ILE A 72 -5.46 8.83 20.51
C ILE A 72 -6.39 10.04 20.67
N GLU A 73 -6.63 10.43 21.92
CA GLU A 73 -7.60 11.46 22.27
C GLU A 73 -7.04 12.88 22.12
N SER A 74 -5.74 13.08 22.34
CA SER A 74 -5.11 14.40 22.28
C SER A 74 -4.46 14.69 20.93
N ALA A 75 -4.56 15.95 20.49
CA ALA A 75 -3.93 16.43 19.25
C ALA A 75 -2.41 16.27 19.27
N GLU A 76 -1.77 16.42 20.44
CA GLU A 76 -0.33 16.26 20.62
C GLU A 76 0.13 14.82 20.37
N VAL A 77 -0.62 13.82 20.86
CA VAL A 77 -0.26 12.42 20.63
C VAL A 77 -0.48 12.04 19.18
N LYS A 78 -1.51 12.57 18.51
CA LYS A 78 -1.69 12.41 17.05
C LYS A 78 -0.52 12.99 16.27
N GLN A 79 -0.10 14.20 16.63
CA GLN A 79 1.00 14.88 15.94
C GLN A 79 2.31 14.10 16.11
N ALA A 80 2.64 13.70 17.33
CA ALA A 80 3.81 12.87 17.59
C ALA A 80 3.75 11.55 16.81
N TRP A 81 2.60 10.87 16.80
CA TRP A 81 2.37 9.67 16.00
C TRP A 81 2.67 9.90 14.51
N TRP A 82 2.25 11.02 13.94
CA TRP A 82 2.57 11.39 12.56
C TRP A 82 4.05 11.65 12.33
N ASP A 83 4.71 12.33 13.26
CA ASP A 83 6.12 12.65 13.13
C ASP A 83 7.00 11.39 13.20
N TYR A 84 6.60 10.38 13.98
CA TYR A 84 7.26 9.07 13.94
C TYR A 84 7.10 8.32 12.62
N HIS A 85 5.91 8.36 12.01
CA HIS A 85 5.72 7.75 10.70
C HIS A 85 6.59 8.42 9.63
N LYS A 86 6.74 9.76 9.68
CA LYS A 86 7.62 10.50 8.79
C LYS A 86 9.10 10.13 8.99
N GLN A 87 9.54 10.07 10.24
CA GLN A 87 10.92 9.65 10.55
C GLN A 87 11.18 8.23 10.06
N ALA A 88 10.26 7.29 10.35
CA ALA A 88 10.36 5.92 9.90
C ALA A 88 10.45 5.85 8.37
N ILE A 89 9.50 6.43 7.62
CA ILE A 89 9.50 6.33 6.14
C ILE A 89 10.78 6.91 5.51
N ASN A 90 11.36 7.95 6.08
CA ASN A 90 12.61 8.53 5.60
C ASN A 90 13.82 7.61 5.84
N ILE A 91 13.93 7.03 7.04
CA ILE A 91 14.96 6.03 7.35
C ILE A 91 14.80 4.81 6.43
N MET A 92 13.56 4.34 6.29
CA MET A 92 13.20 3.21 5.42
C MET A 92 13.59 3.47 3.95
N TYR A 93 13.34 4.69 3.46
CA TYR A 93 13.67 5.13 2.11
C TYR A 93 15.17 5.16 1.84
N GLN A 94 15.96 5.71 2.78
CA GLN A 94 17.41 5.76 2.63
C GLN A 94 18.00 4.35 2.51
N GLN A 95 17.59 3.43 3.38
CA GLN A 95 18.02 2.04 3.31
C GLN A 95 17.64 1.36 1.99
N PHE A 96 16.46 1.66 1.45
CA PHE A 96 16.02 1.13 0.16
C PHE A 96 16.98 1.55 -0.96
N ILE A 97 17.32 2.84 -1.01
CA ILE A 97 18.25 3.39 -2.00
C ILE A 97 19.62 2.74 -1.86
N ASP A 98 20.15 2.66 -0.64
CA ASP A 98 21.50 2.13 -0.39
C ASP A 98 21.64 0.66 -0.86
N HIS A 99 20.55 -0.12 -0.81
CA HIS A 99 20.53 -1.51 -1.25
C HIS A 99 20.00 -1.70 -2.68
N PHE A 100 19.59 -0.64 -3.37
CA PHE A 100 18.92 -0.75 -4.66
C PHE A 100 19.74 -1.49 -5.71
N SER A 101 21.04 -1.18 -5.82
CA SER A 101 21.96 -1.82 -6.77
C SER A 101 22.12 -3.33 -6.54
N THR A 102 21.90 -3.79 -5.30
CA THR A 102 21.92 -5.22 -4.95
C THR A 102 20.60 -5.91 -5.35
N MET A 103 19.48 -5.19 -5.27
CA MET A 103 18.15 -5.67 -5.68
C MET A 103 18.01 -5.72 -7.21
N PHE A 104 18.52 -4.69 -7.90
CA PHE A 104 18.44 -4.54 -9.35
C PHE A 104 19.82 -4.32 -9.97
N PRO A 105 20.68 -5.36 -10.01
CA PRO A 105 22.02 -5.25 -10.61
C PRO A 105 21.94 -4.79 -12.06
N GLY A 106 22.79 -3.84 -12.43
CA GLY A 106 22.87 -3.30 -13.80
C GLY A 106 21.76 -2.31 -14.17
N THR A 107 20.90 -1.93 -13.24
CA THR A 107 19.89 -0.88 -13.42
C THR A 107 20.26 0.34 -12.58
N ASN A 108 20.28 1.53 -13.20
CA ASN A 108 20.51 2.77 -12.46
C ASN A 108 19.19 3.29 -11.89
N LEU A 109 19.21 3.71 -10.63
CA LEU A 109 18.13 4.48 -10.03
C LEU A 109 18.42 5.97 -10.22
N LEU A 110 17.43 6.73 -10.69
CA LEU A 110 17.50 8.19 -10.67
C LEU A 110 17.72 8.68 -9.24
N SER A 111 18.63 9.64 -9.07
CA SER A 111 18.90 10.19 -7.74
C SER A 111 17.65 10.83 -7.16
N HIS A 112 17.50 10.72 -5.84
CA HIS A 112 16.38 11.30 -5.10
C HIS A 112 16.17 12.78 -5.45
N GLU A 113 17.24 13.58 -5.45
CA GLU A 113 17.21 15.01 -5.74
C GLU A 113 16.62 15.33 -7.12
N LYS A 114 16.94 14.54 -8.15
CA LYS A 114 16.40 14.73 -9.51
C LYS A 114 14.89 14.56 -9.57
N ILE A 115 14.33 13.75 -8.68
CA ILE A 115 12.89 13.51 -8.59
C ILE A 115 12.25 14.57 -7.68
N SER A 116 12.76 14.74 -6.46
CA SER A 116 12.13 15.58 -5.44
C SER A 116 12.15 17.08 -5.75
N THR A 117 13.11 17.55 -6.54
CA THR A 117 13.20 18.96 -6.96
C THR A 117 12.50 19.24 -8.30
N ASN A 118 12.04 18.21 -9.02
CA ASN A 118 11.39 18.37 -10.32
C ASN A 118 9.97 18.95 -10.17
N GLU A 119 9.78 20.20 -10.62
CA GLU A 119 8.51 20.93 -10.50
C GLU A 119 7.34 20.22 -11.20
N THR A 120 7.60 19.63 -12.38
CA THR A 120 6.60 18.91 -13.15
C THR A 120 6.15 17.64 -12.43
N TYR A 121 7.10 16.86 -11.90
CA TYR A 121 6.80 15.71 -11.04
C TYR A 121 5.93 16.12 -9.84
N ARG A 122 6.32 17.18 -9.12
CA ARG A 122 5.56 17.67 -7.96
C ARG A 122 4.15 18.10 -8.33
N THR A 123 3.98 18.72 -9.50
CA THR A 123 2.68 19.15 -10.03
C THR A 123 1.80 17.95 -10.41
N ILE A 124 2.35 16.95 -11.11
CA ILE A 124 1.63 15.74 -11.53
C ILE A 124 1.16 14.92 -10.32
N THR A 125 2.00 14.85 -9.30
CA THR A 125 1.81 13.98 -8.13
C THR A 125 1.14 14.69 -6.95
N GLN A 126 0.83 15.98 -7.06
CA GLN A 126 0.20 16.73 -5.99
C GLN A 126 -1.10 16.07 -5.54
N TYR A 127 -1.21 15.86 -4.23
CA TYR A 127 -2.41 15.31 -3.62
C TYR A 127 -3.63 16.21 -3.88
N LYS A 128 -4.75 15.59 -4.28
CA LYS A 128 -6.02 16.27 -4.54
C LYS A 128 -7.06 15.78 -3.53
N PRO A 129 -7.37 16.56 -2.47
CA PRO A 129 -8.31 16.12 -1.44
C PRO A 129 -9.71 15.94 -2.02
N LYS A 130 -10.45 14.96 -1.49
CA LYS A 130 -11.85 14.71 -1.83
C LYS A 130 -12.65 14.62 -0.54
N MET A 131 -13.33 15.71 -0.19
CA MET A 131 -14.09 15.78 1.06
C MET A 131 -15.50 15.20 0.91
N VAL A 132 -15.87 14.26 1.78
CA VAL A 132 -17.24 13.73 1.93
C VAL A 132 -17.58 13.70 3.42
N LEU A 133 -18.68 14.34 3.80
CA LEU A 133 -19.12 14.44 5.20
C LEU A 133 -18.02 14.94 6.16
N GLY A 134 -17.24 15.93 5.71
CA GLY A 134 -16.14 16.50 6.49
C GLY A 134 -14.90 15.61 6.61
N LYS A 135 -14.89 14.43 6.00
CA LYS A 135 -13.75 13.51 5.97
C LYS A 135 -13.12 13.51 4.59
N ASP A 136 -11.79 13.53 4.54
CA ASP A 136 -11.08 13.34 3.29
C ASP A 136 -11.09 11.86 2.89
N ILE A 137 -11.52 11.59 1.67
CA ILE A 137 -11.62 10.26 1.07
C ILE A 137 -10.84 10.20 -0.26
N GLY A 138 -9.98 11.18 -0.54
CA GLY A 138 -9.15 11.23 -1.75
C GLY A 138 -8.17 10.07 -1.83
N LEU A 139 -7.89 9.53 -3.02
CA LEU A 139 -6.93 8.44 -3.14
C LEU A 139 -5.55 8.88 -2.61
N GLY A 140 -4.98 8.09 -1.70
CA GLY A 140 -3.72 8.43 -1.04
C GLY A 140 -3.84 9.28 0.22
N TRP A 141 -5.05 9.63 0.69
CA TRP A 141 -5.26 10.47 1.88
C TRP A 141 -4.56 9.95 3.15
N SER A 142 -4.43 8.64 3.28
CA SER A 142 -3.83 7.99 4.44
C SER A 142 -2.32 7.73 4.28
N GLN A 143 -1.74 8.07 3.14
CA GLN A 143 -0.37 7.72 2.80
C GLN A 143 0.61 8.79 3.29
N ILE A 144 1.62 8.35 4.03
CA ILE A 144 2.78 9.16 4.42
C ILE A 144 3.95 8.76 3.53
N ASN A 145 4.60 9.74 2.92
CA ASN A 145 5.65 9.50 1.92
C ASN A 145 7.01 9.93 2.46
N ALA A 146 8.07 9.33 1.93
CA ALA A 146 9.41 9.84 2.10
C ALA A 146 9.50 11.30 1.65
N GLU A 147 10.33 12.08 2.34
CA GLU A 147 10.50 13.50 2.11
C GLU A 147 10.81 13.80 0.64
N GLY A 148 10.18 14.85 0.08
CA GLY A 148 10.36 15.22 -1.32
C GLY A 148 9.60 14.34 -2.32
N LEU A 149 8.96 13.25 -1.90
CA LEU A 149 8.09 12.42 -2.74
C LEU A 149 6.61 12.60 -2.38
N ASN A 150 5.75 12.30 -3.35
CA ASN A 150 4.30 12.27 -3.18
C ASN A 150 3.79 10.84 -3.41
N TRP A 151 2.57 10.57 -2.96
CA TRP A 151 1.97 9.26 -3.20
C TRP A 151 1.53 9.12 -4.66
N VAL A 152 1.90 8.00 -5.28
CA VAL A 152 1.45 7.59 -6.61
C VAL A 152 1.04 6.13 -6.53
N SER A 153 -0.21 5.83 -6.87
CA SER A 153 -0.67 4.44 -6.96
C SER A 153 0.07 3.71 -8.08
N GLY A 154 0.57 2.51 -7.78
CA GLY A 154 1.14 1.60 -8.78
C GLY A 154 0.16 1.19 -9.89
N TYR A 155 -1.15 1.43 -9.72
CA TYR A 155 -2.19 1.12 -10.69
C TYR A 155 -2.56 2.30 -11.61
N ASP A 156 -2.06 3.51 -11.35
CA ASP A 156 -2.38 4.71 -12.14
C ASP A 156 -1.52 4.80 -13.42
N LYS A 157 -1.83 3.95 -14.40
CA LYS A 157 -1.05 3.81 -15.65
C LYS A 157 -0.79 5.15 -16.33
N ALA A 158 -1.82 5.99 -16.47
CA ALA A 158 -1.71 7.25 -17.19
C ALA A 158 -0.78 8.23 -16.48
N LYS A 159 -0.85 8.30 -15.14
CA LYS A 159 0.08 9.10 -14.34
C LYS A 159 1.49 8.55 -14.44
N LEU A 160 1.68 7.24 -14.31
CA LEU A 160 3.00 6.60 -14.37
C LEU A 160 3.67 6.76 -15.76
N ASP A 161 2.91 6.66 -16.85
CA ASP A 161 3.42 6.94 -18.20
C ASP A 161 3.93 8.39 -18.33
N ASN A 162 3.15 9.35 -17.83
CA ASN A 162 3.52 10.77 -17.82
C ASN A 162 4.76 11.04 -16.95
N LEU A 163 4.88 10.34 -15.81
CA LEU A 163 6.07 10.44 -14.96
C LEU A 163 7.31 9.86 -15.63
N CYS A 164 7.20 8.72 -16.33
CA CYS A 164 8.30 8.17 -17.13
C CYS A 164 8.77 9.16 -18.21
N GLU A 165 7.83 9.82 -18.90
CA GLU A 165 8.13 10.90 -19.86
C GLU A 165 8.84 12.08 -19.22
N THR A 166 8.27 12.59 -18.14
CA THR A 166 8.77 13.77 -17.42
C THR A 166 10.19 13.55 -16.87
N LEU A 167 10.48 12.35 -16.38
CA LEU A 167 11.76 12.00 -15.78
C LEU A 167 12.76 11.39 -16.78
N ASN A 168 12.36 11.23 -18.06
CA ASN A 168 13.14 10.58 -19.10
C ASN A 168 13.66 9.18 -18.68
N VAL A 169 12.76 8.36 -18.15
CA VAL A 169 13.02 6.96 -17.76
C VAL A 169 12.06 6.01 -18.46
N ASN A 170 12.47 4.76 -18.63
CA ASN A 170 11.59 3.73 -19.18
C ASN A 170 10.77 3.04 -18.07
N LEU A 171 11.29 3.03 -16.84
CA LEU A 171 10.71 2.32 -15.71
C LEU A 171 10.39 3.28 -14.55
N ALA A 172 9.18 3.18 -14.02
CA ALA A 172 8.78 3.83 -12.77
C ALA A 172 8.45 2.76 -11.73
N MET A 173 8.96 2.96 -10.52
CA MET A 173 8.74 2.10 -9.37
C MET A 173 7.94 2.84 -8.30
N THR A 174 7.01 2.13 -7.69
CA THR A 174 6.32 2.58 -6.47
C THR A 174 6.43 1.51 -5.40
N VAL A 175 6.63 1.94 -4.16
CA VAL A 175 6.70 1.07 -2.99
C VAL A 175 5.70 1.55 -1.96
N GLU A 176 4.83 0.65 -1.52
CA GLU A 176 3.79 0.93 -0.54
C GLU A 176 3.92 -0.05 0.64
N PHE A 177 4.00 0.50 1.85
CA PHE A 177 4.05 -0.27 3.08
C PHE A 177 2.74 -0.18 3.84
N LYS A 178 2.37 -1.26 4.50
CA LYS A 178 1.25 -1.29 5.44
C LYS A 178 1.66 -2.00 6.70
N ALA A 179 1.57 -1.30 7.81
CA ALA A 179 1.80 -1.88 9.13
C ALA A 179 0.51 -2.57 9.63
N ARG A 180 0.68 -3.70 10.30
CA ARG A 180 -0.37 -4.40 11.05
C ARG A 180 0.20 -4.83 12.40
N TRP A 181 -0.67 -5.11 13.35
CA TRP A 181 -0.29 -5.71 14.62
C TRP A 181 -1.07 -7.00 14.86
N LYS A 182 -0.50 -7.89 15.67
CA LYS A 182 -1.12 -9.13 16.10
C LYS A 182 -0.88 -9.32 17.59
N VAL A 183 -1.87 -9.83 18.33
CA VAL A 183 -1.67 -10.32 19.71
C VAL A 183 -1.39 -11.81 19.67
N ASP A 184 -0.32 -12.22 20.34
CA ASP A 184 0.04 -13.63 20.47
C ASP A 184 -0.34 -14.17 21.85
N SER A 185 -0.23 -13.33 22.89
CA SER A 185 -0.67 -13.70 24.24
C SER A 185 -1.08 -12.49 25.08
N THR A 186 -1.82 -12.76 26.15
CA THR A 186 -2.19 -11.76 27.16
C THR A 186 -1.87 -12.34 28.54
N TYR A 187 -1.22 -11.57 29.40
CA TYR A 187 -0.91 -11.96 30.79
C TYR A 187 -1.21 -10.81 31.76
N GLU A 188 -1.21 -11.09 33.06
CA GLU A 188 -1.43 -10.05 34.08
C GLU A 188 -0.13 -9.78 34.85
N ARG A 189 0.17 -8.50 35.10
CA ARG A 189 1.27 -8.07 35.97
C ARG A 189 0.80 -7.11 37.06
N PRO A 190 1.47 -7.06 38.22
CA PRO A 190 1.16 -6.07 39.25
C PRO A 190 1.36 -4.63 38.75
N HIS A 191 0.37 -3.77 38.96
CA HIS A 191 0.45 -2.32 38.72
C HIS A 191 -0.14 -1.57 39.92
N GLY A 192 0.73 -1.21 40.87
CA GLY A 192 0.30 -0.68 42.17
C GLY A 192 -0.49 -1.72 42.97
N ILE A 193 -1.71 -1.37 43.38
CA ILE A 193 -2.64 -2.25 44.13
C ILE A 193 -3.55 -3.09 43.23
N LEU A 194 -3.46 -2.96 41.90
CA LEU A 194 -4.31 -3.67 40.94
C LEU A 194 -3.48 -4.59 40.04
N MET A 195 -4.12 -5.60 39.47
CA MET A 195 -3.56 -6.39 38.37
C MET A 195 -3.86 -5.67 37.05
N GLN A 196 -2.85 -5.52 36.21
CA GLN A 196 -2.98 -4.94 34.88
C GLN A 196 -2.81 -6.06 33.86
N GLN A 197 -3.76 -6.20 32.94
CA GLN A 197 -3.59 -7.05 31.77
C GLN A 197 -2.57 -6.41 30.82
N VAL A 198 -1.75 -7.24 30.21
CA VAL A 198 -0.66 -6.86 29.31
C VAL A 198 -0.75 -7.78 28.11
N ASN A 199 -0.79 -7.18 26.93
CA ASN A 199 -0.76 -7.89 25.66
C ASN A 199 0.69 -7.99 25.19
N LEU A 200 1.07 -9.18 24.75
CA LEU A 200 2.31 -9.46 24.05
C LEU A 200 1.94 -9.82 22.61
N GLY A 201 2.51 -9.09 21.68
CA GLY A 201 2.17 -9.20 20.27
C GLY A 201 3.31 -8.75 19.39
N HIS A 202 3.04 -8.60 18.09
CA HIS A 202 4.05 -8.17 17.15
C HIS A 202 3.54 -7.26 16.05
N MET A 203 4.44 -6.41 15.55
CA MET A 203 4.24 -5.67 14.31
C MET A 203 4.57 -6.53 13.10
N LEU A 204 3.70 -6.46 12.09
CA LEU A 204 3.85 -7.03 10.78
C LEU A 204 3.93 -5.89 9.77
N LEU A 205 4.86 -5.98 8.82
CA LEU A 205 4.96 -5.06 7.71
C LEU A 205 4.63 -5.81 6.41
N ASP A 206 3.61 -5.35 5.72
CA ASP A 206 3.36 -5.73 4.33
C ASP A 206 4.05 -4.69 3.44
N ALA A 207 4.77 -5.16 2.41
CA ALA A 207 5.35 -4.30 1.38
C ALA A 207 4.81 -4.70 0.01
N SER A 208 4.37 -3.72 -0.76
CA SER A 208 3.95 -3.89 -2.15
C SER A 208 4.92 -3.10 -3.03
N VAL A 209 5.53 -3.77 -4.00
CA VAL A 209 6.40 -3.12 -4.99
C VAL A 209 5.76 -3.27 -6.35
N PHE A 210 5.59 -2.15 -7.06
CA PHE A 210 5.06 -2.12 -8.41
C PHE A 210 6.09 -1.55 -9.35
N LEU A 211 6.24 -2.20 -10.51
CA LEU A 211 7.09 -1.76 -11.59
C LEU A 211 6.25 -1.52 -12.84
N HIS A 212 6.36 -0.32 -13.36
CA HIS A 212 5.65 0.15 -14.56
C HIS A 212 6.65 0.42 -15.68
N GLU A 213 6.35 -0.05 -16.89
CA GLU A 213 7.09 0.28 -18.11
C GLU A 213 6.27 1.24 -18.98
N LYS A 214 6.89 2.35 -19.40
CA LYS A 214 6.27 3.38 -20.22
C LYS A 214 5.58 2.78 -21.45
N GLY A 215 4.32 3.15 -21.66
CA GLY A 215 3.48 2.69 -22.77
C GLY A 215 2.87 1.30 -22.56
N LYS A 216 3.49 0.42 -21.77
CA LYS A 216 3.01 -0.95 -21.52
C LYS A 216 2.15 -1.07 -20.26
N GLY A 217 2.40 -0.25 -19.25
CA GLY A 217 1.72 -0.35 -17.95
C GLY A 217 2.52 -1.12 -16.91
N MET A 218 1.83 -1.61 -15.88
CA MET A 218 2.42 -2.44 -14.85
C MET A 218 2.93 -3.75 -15.46
N VAL A 219 4.25 -3.95 -15.44
CA VAL A 219 4.93 -5.13 -15.99
C VAL A 219 5.29 -6.13 -14.90
N TRP A 220 5.35 -5.68 -13.64
CA TRP A 220 5.60 -6.54 -12.51
C TRP A 220 5.02 -5.94 -11.23
N SER A 221 4.53 -6.81 -10.34
CA SER A 221 4.21 -6.46 -8.97
C SER A 221 4.56 -7.61 -8.04
N GLY A 222 5.01 -7.27 -6.84
CA GLY A 222 5.29 -8.19 -5.76
C GLY A 222 4.64 -7.70 -4.47
N ASN A 223 3.97 -8.60 -3.76
CA ASN A 223 3.46 -8.35 -2.42
C ASN A 223 4.22 -9.24 -1.46
N PHE A 224 4.83 -8.63 -0.46
CA PHE A 224 5.70 -9.27 0.50
C PHE A 224 5.06 -9.12 1.87
N ARG A 225 4.94 -10.25 2.56
CA ARG A 225 4.47 -10.29 3.94
C ARG A 225 5.41 -11.18 4.72
N ASN A 226 5.90 -10.70 5.85
CA ASN A 226 6.73 -11.50 6.73
C ASN A 226 5.92 -11.93 7.96
N MET A 227 5.68 -13.25 8.10
CA MET A 227 4.92 -13.83 9.22
C MET A 227 5.76 -14.82 10.07
N GLY A 228 7.05 -14.99 9.77
CA GLY A 228 7.92 -15.92 10.52
C GLY A 228 8.25 -15.35 11.90
N ALA A 229 8.15 -16.17 12.95
CA ALA A 229 8.28 -15.75 14.36
C ALA A 229 9.60 -15.00 14.66
N GLU A 230 10.71 -15.44 14.08
CA GLU A 230 12.03 -14.80 14.18
C GLU A 230 12.07 -13.40 13.55
N ASN A 231 11.14 -13.14 12.64
CA ASN A 231 11.02 -11.88 11.92
C ASN A 231 9.97 -10.94 12.50
N LEU A 232 9.30 -11.35 13.56
CA LEU A 232 8.36 -10.50 14.25
C LEU A 232 9.12 -9.51 15.15
N VAL A 233 8.52 -8.36 15.41
CA VAL A 233 9.06 -7.37 16.36
C VAL A 233 8.14 -7.37 17.57
N GLU A 234 8.65 -7.90 18.68
CA GLU A 234 7.89 -8.06 19.93
C GLU A 234 7.43 -6.70 20.46
N LEU A 235 6.17 -6.64 20.84
CA LEU A 235 5.50 -5.51 21.42
C LEU A 235 4.87 -5.96 22.73
N GLU A 236 5.08 -5.17 23.77
CA GLU A 236 4.39 -5.31 25.04
C GLU A 236 3.61 -4.03 25.30
N TRP A 237 2.30 -4.13 25.55
CA TRP A 237 1.48 -2.96 25.89
C TRP A 237 0.42 -3.31 26.93
N SER A 238 0.02 -2.33 27.73
CA SER A 238 -1.03 -2.56 28.71
C SER A 238 -2.41 -2.68 28.06
N SER A 239 -3.31 -3.39 28.72
CA SER A 239 -4.57 -3.88 28.14
C SER A 239 -5.39 -2.80 27.45
N GLY A 240 -5.82 -3.15 26.23
CA GLY A 240 -6.47 -2.27 25.28
C GLY A 240 -5.94 -2.58 23.87
N GLU A 241 -6.52 -1.92 22.85
CA GLU A 241 -5.89 -1.79 21.53
C GLU A 241 -4.46 -1.17 21.68
N PRO A 242 -3.62 -1.03 20.64
CA PRO A 242 -2.17 -0.82 20.82
C PRO A 242 -1.58 0.60 21.09
N PRO A 243 -2.23 1.65 21.64
CA PRO A 243 -1.64 3.00 21.64
C PRO A 243 -0.56 3.27 22.69
N GLU A 244 -0.16 2.30 23.50
CA GLU A 244 0.81 2.54 24.58
C GLU A 244 2.26 2.13 24.27
N MET A 245 2.57 1.77 23.02
CA MET A 245 3.97 1.63 22.61
C MET A 245 4.68 2.96 22.82
N ASN A 246 5.82 2.94 23.54
CA ASN A 246 6.62 4.13 23.71
C ASN A 246 7.01 4.65 22.32
N LYS A 247 6.56 5.87 22.06
CA LYS A 247 6.79 6.69 20.88
C LYS A 247 8.23 6.59 20.34
N SER A 248 9.23 6.48 21.22
CA SER A 248 10.65 6.33 20.84
C SER A 248 11.01 5.02 20.16
N ASP A 249 10.33 3.92 20.48
CA ASP A 249 10.76 2.57 20.10
C ASP A 249 10.10 2.13 18.79
N PHE A 250 8.96 2.73 18.45
CA PHE A 250 8.17 2.38 17.26
C PHE A 250 8.90 2.60 15.92
N PRO A 251 9.66 3.70 15.68
CA PRO A 251 10.46 3.84 14.47
C PRO A 251 11.52 2.75 14.31
N GLU A 252 12.21 2.38 15.38
CA GLU A 252 13.22 1.31 15.38
C GLU A 252 12.58 -0.05 15.09
N GLN A 253 11.38 -0.28 15.62
CA GLN A 253 10.59 -1.49 15.36
C GLN A 253 10.11 -1.57 13.90
N LEU A 254 9.60 -0.49 13.32
CA LEU A 254 9.26 -0.43 11.89
C LEU A 254 10.49 -0.64 11.00
N GLN A 255 11.62 -0.02 11.36
CA GLN A 255 12.90 -0.23 10.69
C GLN A 255 13.34 -1.70 10.75
N SER A 256 13.24 -2.32 11.93
CA SER A 256 13.56 -3.75 12.12
C SER A 256 12.68 -4.64 11.24
N ALA A 257 11.38 -4.38 11.17
CA ALA A 257 10.45 -5.12 10.31
C ALA A 257 10.82 -4.99 8.82
N LEU A 258 11.28 -3.82 8.37
CA LEU A 258 11.74 -3.59 7.01
C LEU A 258 13.06 -4.32 6.69
N LEU A 259 14.05 -4.26 7.59
CA LEU A 259 15.31 -5.01 7.45
C LEU A 259 15.07 -6.50 7.25
N LYS A 260 13.99 -7.02 7.86
CA LYS A 260 13.57 -8.41 7.73
C LYS A 260 12.80 -8.70 6.44
N ILE A 261 12.13 -7.72 5.82
CA ILE A 261 11.42 -7.92 4.54
C ILE A 261 12.33 -7.80 3.33
N TYR A 262 13.42 -7.02 3.41
CA TYR A 262 14.37 -6.82 2.31
C TYR A 262 14.95 -8.12 1.73
N PRO A 263 15.44 -9.09 2.53
CA PRO A 263 15.91 -10.37 2.00
C PRO A 263 14.85 -11.11 1.18
N LYS A 264 13.57 -10.99 1.55
CA LYS A 264 12.45 -11.59 0.81
C LYS A 264 12.17 -10.89 -0.50
N ILE A 265 12.24 -9.55 -0.53
CA ILE A 265 12.15 -8.79 -1.78
C ILE A 265 13.27 -9.24 -2.72
N ILE A 266 14.51 -9.33 -2.24
CA ILE A 266 15.66 -9.79 -3.03
C ILE A 266 15.46 -11.24 -3.53
N GLU A 267 15.01 -12.13 -2.65
CA GLU A 267 14.79 -13.55 -2.98
C GLU A 267 13.74 -13.71 -4.08
N GLU A 268 12.61 -13.02 -3.96
CA GLU A 268 11.53 -13.07 -4.95
C GLU A 268 11.92 -12.39 -6.27
N VAL A 269 12.66 -11.27 -6.22
CA VAL A 269 13.28 -10.65 -7.41
C VAL A 269 14.18 -11.65 -8.12
N LYS A 270 15.04 -12.38 -7.38
CA LYS A 270 15.91 -13.42 -7.93
C LYS A 270 15.12 -14.60 -8.52
N ARG A 271 14.05 -15.06 -7.86
CA ARG A 271 13.16 -16.12 -8.37
C ARG A 271 12.45 -15.69 -9.65
N GLY A 272 11.90 -14.48 -9.66
CA GLY A 272 11.25 -13.89 -10.83
C GLY A 272 12.19 -13.76 -12.03
N LYS A 273 13.46 -13.40 -11.79
CA LYS A 273 14.52 -13.40 -12.80
C LYS A 273 14.89 -14.79 -13.29
N ALA A 274 15.11 -15.76 -12.39
CA ALA A 274 15.49 -17.12 -12.78
C ALA A 274 14.42 -17.82 -13.64
N ALA A 275 13.14 -17.55 -13.35
CA ALA A 275 12.03 -18.08 -14.11
C ALA A 275 11.99 -17.55 -15.56
N ILE A 276 12.58 -16.37 -15.84
CA ILE A 276 12.76 -15.83 -17.20
C ILE A 276 13.75 -16.67 -17.99
N THR A 277 14.92 -16.93 -17.40
CA THR A 277 16.04 -17.58 -18.08
C THR A 277 15.75 -19.04 -18.43
N GLN A 278 14.84 -19.70 -17.71
CA GLN A 278 14.43 -21.08 -17.98
C GLN A 278 13.29 -21.19 -19.01
N GLY A 279 12.63 -20.08 -19.35
CA GLY A 279 11.51 -20.03 -20.31
C GLY A 279 11.87 -19.45 -21.68
N SER A 280 13.14 -19.08 -21.90
CA SER A 280 13.71 -18.56 -23.16
C SER A 280 14.66 -19.57 -23.78
#